data_AF-A0A1E1WHR8-F1
#
_entry.id   AF-A0A1E1WHR8-F1
#
_cell.length_a   1.000
_cell.length_b   1.000
_cell.length_c   1.000
_cell.angle_alpha   90.00
_cell.angle_beta   90.00
_cell.angle_gamma   90.00
#
_symmetry.space_group_name_H-M   'P 1'
#
loop_
_entity.id
_entity.type
_entity.pdbx_description
1 polymer ?
#
loop_
_entity_poly.entity_id
_entity_poly.type
_entity_poly.pdbx_seq_one_letter_code
_entity_poly.pdbx_strand_id
1 'polypeptide(L)'
;MGKVVCGACGGKCSGEVLRVSDKYFHTACFTCRACSASLAKGGFFCKDGHYYCPQDYQRSFGTRCAACGQYVEGEVVSALGNTYHQKCFTCARCKRAFPSGEKVTYTGAEVVCSQCVAAPQRHTA
;
A
#
# COMPACT_ATOMS: atom_id res chain seq x y z
N MET A 1 -19.47 -11.33 35.66
CA MET A 1 -19.70 -10.41 34.52
C MET A 1 -18.35 -9.84 34.07
N GLY A 2 -17.90 -10.17 32.85
CA GLY A 2 -16.60 -9.74 32.34
C GLY A 2 -16.52 -8.22 32.21
N LYS A 3 -15.49 -7.61 32.79
CA LYS A 3 -15.26 -6.16 32.68
C LYS A 3 -14.67 -5.88 31.30
N VAL A 4 -15.38 -5.13 30.47
CA VAL A 4 -14.85 -4.64 29.19
C VAL A 4 -13.79 -3.59 29.49
N VAL A 5 -12.59 -3.78 28.94
CA VAL A 5 -11.44 -2.90 29.15
C VAL A 5 -10.99 -2.32 27.81
N CYS A 6 -10.68 -1.04 27.79
CA CYS A 6 -10.22 -0.33 26.61
C CYS A 6 -8.79 -0.79 26.25
N GLY A 7 -8.61 -1.29 25.03
CA GLY A 7 -7.31 -1.75 24.52
C GLY A 7 -6.30 -0.62 24.28
N ALA A 8 -6.73 0.64 24.31
CA ALA A 8 -5.84 1.80 24.13
C ALA A 8 -5.40 2.44 25.45
N CYS A 9 -6.31 2.63 26.42
CA CYS A 9 -6.00 3.30 27.69
C CYS A 9 -5.96 2.36 28.91
N GLY A 10 -6.39 1.10 28.77
CA GLY A 10 -6.48 0.15 29.88
C GLY A 10 -7.60 0.43 30.90
N GLY A 11 -8.36 1.51 30.72
CA GLY A 11 -9.50 1.86 31.56
C GLY A 11 -10.71 0.96 31.33
N LYS A 12 -11.59 0.84 32.33
CA LYS A 12 -12.87 0.15 32.16
C LYS A 12 -13.74 0.92 31.18
N CYS A 13 -14.40 0.21 30.29
CA CYS A 13 -15.42 0.79 29.44
C CYS A 13 -16.78 0.73 30.11
N SER A 14 -17.55 1.80 29.98
CA SER A 14 -18.93 1.92 30.45
C SER A 14 -19.76 2.62 29.38
N GLY A 15 -20.94 2.08 29.05
CA GLY A 15 -21.79 2.62 27.99
C GLY A 15 -21.41 2.10 26.60
N GLU A 16 -21.54 2.96 25.59
CA GLU A 16 -21.23 2.61 24.20
C GLU A 16 -19.73 2.42 23.98
N VAL A 17 -19.36 1.32 23.32
CA VAL A 17 -17.97 0.95 23.06
C VAL A 17 -17.80 0.52 21.62
N LEU A 18 -16.62 0.79 21.06
CA LEU A 18 -16.24 0.28 19.76
C LEU A 18 -15.61 -1.10 19.94
N ARG A 19 -16.12 -2.08 19.21
CA ARG A 19 -15.51 -3.40 19.10
C ARG A 19 -14.73 -3.48 17.78
N VAL A 20 -13.44 -3.74 17.88
CA VAL A 20 -12.54 -3.93 16.74
C VAL A 20 -11.86 -5.27 16.89
N SER A 21 -12.25 -6.23 16.05
CA SER A 21 -11.90 -7.65 16.19
C SER A 21 -12.27 -8.15 17.60
N ASP A 22 -11.29 -8.54 18.42
CA ASP A 22 -11.47 -9.04 19.79
C ASP A 22 -11.11 -8.02 20.87
N LYS A 23 -10.87 -6.75 20.49
CA LYS A 23 -10.58 -5.66 21.43
C LYS A 23 -11.72 -4.65 21.49
N TYR A 24 -11.85 -4.01 22.65
CA TYR A 24 -12.83 -2.97 22.90
C TYR A 24 -12.13 -1.63 23.13
N PHE A 25 -12.76 -0.54 22.71
CA PHE A 25 -12.21 0.80 22.85
C PHE A 25 -13.31 1.79 23.23
N HIS A 26 -12.96 2.80 24.02
CA HIS A 26 -13.80 4.00 24.09
C HIS A 26 -13.80 4.67 22.71
N THR A 27 -14.93 5.26 22.33
CA THR A 27 -15.07 6.01 21.07
C THR A 27 -14.00 7.09 20.91
N ALA A 28 -13.67 7.78 22.02
CA ALA A 28 -12.62 8.80 22.07
C ALA A 28 -11.18 8.23 22.05
N CYS A 29 -10.99 6.97 22.44
CA CYS A 29 -9.65 6.35 22.48
C CYS A 29 -9.28 5.64 21.17
N PHE A 30 -10.25 5.42 20.28
CA PHE A 30 -9.99 4.80 18.98
C PHE A 30 -9.58 5.86 17.95
N THR A 31 -8.31 6.26 18.01
CA THR A 31 -7.75 7.36 17.21
C THR A 31 -6.49 6.92 16.44
N CYS A 32 -6.17 7.64 15.37
CA CYS A 32 -4.96 7.43 14.58
C CYS A 32 -3.73 7.72 15.44
N ARG A 33 -2.76 6.82 15.45
CA ARG A 33 -1.50 6.99 16.18
C ARG A 33 -0.67 8.19 15.69
N ALA A 34 -0.81 8.60 14.43
CA ALA A 34 0.00 9.66 13.84
C ALA A 34 -0.66 11.04 13.93
N CYS A 35 -1.94 11.17 13.56
CA CYS A 35 -2.65 12.46 13.57
C CYS A 35 -3.70 12.63 14.68
N SER A 36 -3.94 11.61 15.51
CA SER A 36 -4.95 11.61 16.57
C SER A 36 -6.41 11.76 16.10
N ALA A 37 -6.68 11.72 14.79
CA ALA A 37 -8.04 11.75 14.26
C ALA A 37 -8.84 10.52 14.71
N SER A 38 -10.14 10.70 14.98
CA SER A 38 -11.02 9.60 15.35
C SER A 38 -11.18 8.61 14.19
N LEU A 39 -11.01 7.32 14.49
CA LEU A 39 -11.17 6.22 13.54
C LEU A 39 -12.57 5.58 13.63
N ALA A 40 -13.46 6.13 14.46
CA ALA A 40 -14.77 5.54 14.76
C ALA A 40 -15.73 5.48 13.55
N LYS A 41 -15.56 6.39 12.57
CA LYS A 41 -16.49 6.55 11.43
C LYS A 41 -15.85 6.26 10.07
N GLY A 42 -14.56 5.95 10.02
CA GLY A 42 -13.80 5.77 8.78
C GLY A 42 -13.12 4.42 8.70
N GLY A 43 -12.56 4.10 7.54
CA GLY A 43 -11.63 2.98 7.40
C GLY A 43 -10.37 3.21 8.25
N PHE A 44 -9.75 2.13 8.70
CA PHE A 44 -8.50 2.17 9.45
C PHE A 44 -7.63 0.96 9.11
N PHE A 45 -6.33 1.08 9.38
CA PHE A 45 -5.37 0.00 9.27
C PHE A 45 -4.71 -0.27 10.62
N CYS A 46 -4.47 -1.54 10.93
CA CYS A 46 -3.72 -1.97 12.11
C CYS A 46 -2.34 -2.46 11.68
N LYS A 47 -1.28 -1.94 12.31
CA LYS A 47 0.10 -2.37 12.09
C LYS A 47 0.89 -2.30 13.39
N ASP A 48 1.56 -3.40 13.73
CA ASP A 48 2.35 -3.54 14.95
C ASP A 48 1.57 -3.17 16.24
N GLY A 49 0.26 -3.46 16.24
CA GLY A 49 -0.64 -3.15 17.36
C GLY A 49 -1.11 -1.69 17.44
N HIS A 50 -0.72 -0.84 16.50
CA HIS A 50 -1.16 0.55 16.37
C HIS A 50 -2.17 0.73 15.24
N TYR A 51 -3.09 1.69 15.42
CA TYR A 51 -4.14 2.01 14.46
C TYR A 51 -3.83 3.31 13.72
N TYR A 52 -4.04 3.31 12.41
CA TYR A 52 -3.76 4.45 11.53
C TYR A 52 -4.95 4.74 10.63
N CYS A 53 -5.18 6.01 10.33
CA CYS A 53 -6.09 6.39 9.26
C CYS A 53 -5.48 6.01 7.89
N PRO A 54 -6.27 5.87 6.81
CA PRO A 54 -5.77 5.46 5.50
C PRO A 54 -4.66 6.38 4.99
N GLN A 55 -4.80 7.69 5.21
CA GLN A 55 -3.83 8.68 4.77
C GLN A 55 -2.48 8.53 5.48
N ASP A 56 -2.47 8.41 6.81
CA ASP A 56 -1.22 8.27 7.58
C ASP A 56 -0.59 6.90 7.39
N TYR A 57 -1.42 5.86 7.22
CA TYR A 57 -0.94 4.52 6.89
C TYR A 57 -0.21 4.53 5.55
N GLN A 58 -0.81 5.11 4.51
CA GLN A 58 -0.19 5.25 3.20
C GLN A 58 1.06 6.14 3.25
N ARG A 59 1.03 7.23 4.02
CA ARG A 59 2.19 8.12 4.16
C ARG A 59 3.38 7.46 4.86
N SER A 60 3.12 6.64 5.87
CA SER A 60 4.17 6.04 6.72
C SER A 60 4.65 4.70 6.19
N PHE A 61 3.76 3.93 5.56
CA PHE A 61 4.01 2.53 5.18
C PHE A 61 3.64 2.20 3.73
N GLY A 62 3.10 3.17 2.98
CA GLY A 62 2.75 2.96 1.59
C GLY A 62 3.99 2.80 0.72
N THR A 63 3.93 1.83 -0.18
CA THR A 63 4.96 1.63 -1.20
C THR A 63 4.74 2.62 -2.33
N ARG A 64 5.82 3.23 -2.85
CA ARG A 64 5.75 4.13 -4.00
C ARG A 64 6.17 3.42 -5.27
N CYS A 65 5.48 3.74 -6.36
CA CYS A 65 5.83 3.29 -7.68
C CYS A 65 7.17 3.92 -8.09
N ALA A 66 8.16 3.11 -8.42
CA ALA A 66 9.48 3.60 -8.82
C ALA A 66 9.47 4.37 -10.16
N ALA A 67 8.42 4.22 -10.97
CA ALA A 67 8.30 4.94 -12.25
C ALA A 67 7.57 6.30 -12.14
N CYS A 68 6.54 6.44 -11.29
CA CYS A 68 5.74 7.67 -11.22
C CYS A 68 5.77 8.37 -9.85
N GLY A 69 6.37 7.75 -8.84
CA GLY A 69 6.48 8.28 -7.47
C GLY A 69 5.19 8.27 -6.66
N GLN A 70 4.05 7.89 -7.25
CA GLN A 70 2.76 7.79 -6.56
C GLN A 70 2.65 6.47 -5.79
N TYR A 71 1.81 6.43 -4.76
CA TYR A 71 1.56 5.20 -4.00
C TYR A 71 0.91 4.14 -4.89
N VAL A 72 1.36 2.90 -4.73
CA VAL A 72 0.75 1.74 -5.39
C VAL A 72 -0.42 1.23 -4.55
N GLU A 73 -1.49 0.83 -5.22
CA GLU A 73 -2.71 0.32 -4.62
C GLU A 73 -3.12 -0.97 -5.34
N GLY A 74 -3.71 -1.92 -4.63
CA GLY A 74 -4.18 -3.18 -5.22
C GLY A 74 -3.07 -4.09 -5.74
N GLU A 75 -3.25 -4.62 -6.95
CA GLU A 75 -2.27 -5.48 -7.61
C GLU A 75 -1.08 -4.68 -8.15
N VAL A 76 0.12 -5.15 -7.82
CA VAL A 76 1.37 -4.45 -8.12
C VAL A 76 2.37 -5.37 -8.81
N VAL A 77 3.31 -4.77 -9.53
CA VAL A 77 4.43 -5.50 -10.14
C VAL A 77 5.68 -5.23 -9.33
N SER A 78 6.31 -6.30 -8.83
CA SER A 78 7.60 -6.23 -8.16
C SER A 78 8.69 -6.72 -9.11
N ALA A 79 9.67 -5.87 -9.41
CA ALA A 79 10.78 -6.18 -10.30
C ALA A 79 12.04 -5.45 -9.84
N LEU A 80 13.18 -6.15 -9.82
CA LEU A 80 14.50 -5.57 -9.51
C LEU A 80 14.55 -4.85 -8.15
N GLY A 81 13.85 -5.38 -7.14
CA GLY A 81 13.75 -4.76 -5.82
C GLY A 81 12.84 -3.53 -5.74
N ASN A 82 12.21 -3.14 -6.84
CA ASN A 82 11.29 -2.01 -6.92
C ASN A 82 9.85 -2.48 -7.13
N THR A 83 8.89 -1.61 -6.80
CA THR A 83 7.46 -1.85 -7.01
C THR A 83 6.92 -0.82 -8.00
N TYR A 84 6.01 -1.26 -8.86
CA TYR A 84 5.41 -0.46 -9.92
C TYR A 84 3.91 -0.72 -9.99
N HIS A 85 3.13 0.28 -10.43
CA HIS A 85 1.79 0.00 -10.95
C HIS A 85 1.92 -0.88 -12.19
N GLN A 86 0.95 -1.78 -12.44
CA GLN A 86 0.90 -2.58 -13.67
C GLN A 86 1.01 -1.71 -14.93
N LYS A 87 0.30 -0.58 -14.97
CA LYS A 87 0.37 0.40 -16.08
C LYS A 87 1.71 1.12 -16.21
N CYS A 88 2.47 1.21 -15.11
CA CYS A 88 3.75 1.91 -15.09
C CYS A 88 4.92 0.98 -15.44
N PHE A 89 4.75 -0.33 -15.26
CA PHE A 89 5.72 -1.33 -15.67
C PHE A 89 5.60 -1.56 -17.19
N THR A 90 6.36 -0.78 -17.96
CA THR A 90 6.34 -0.78 -19.43
C THR A 90 7.73 -0.97 -20.00
N CYS A 91 7.82 -1.41 -21.26
CA CYS A 91 9.09 -1.56 -21.97
C CYS A 91 9.81 -0.21 -22.05
N ALA A 92 11.07 -0.16 -21.61
CA ALA A 92 11.86 1.07 -21.63
C ALA A 92 12.02 1.67 -23.03
N ARG A 93 12.05 0.82 -24.07
CA ARG A 93 12.23 1.19 -25.49
C ARG A 93 10.93 1.61 -26.17
N CYS A 94 9.87 0.81 -26.10
CA CYS A 94 8.62 1.08 -26.84
C CYS A 94 7.45 1.59 -25.98
N LYS A 95 7.65 1.72 -24.66
CA LYS A 95 6.65 2.18 -23.67
C LYS A 95 5.35 1.37 -23.61
N ARG A 96 5.32 0.19 -24.24
CA ARG A 96 4.18 -0.73 -24.16
C ARG A 96 4.16 -1.44 -22.82
N ALA A 97 2.97 -1.56 -22.22
CA ALA A 97 2.76 -2.40 -21.05
C ALA A 97 3.04 -3.88 -21.39
N PHE A 98 3.53 -4.61 -20.39
CA PHE A 98 3.73 -6.05 -20.53
C PHE A 98 2.40 -6.78 -20.28
N PRO A 99 1.94 -7.63 -21.18
CA PRO A 99 0.84 -8.55 -20.94
C PRO A 99 1.11 -9.44 -19.72
N SER A 100 0.05 -9.78 -18.99
CA SER A 100 0.14 -10.72 -17.87
C SER A 100 0.77 -12.04 -18.32
N GLY A 101 1.85 -12.44 -17.64
CA GLY A 101 2.57 -13.68 -17.95
C GLY A 101 3.63 -13.59 -19.05
N GLU A 102 3.85 -12.43 -19.68
CA GLU A 102 4.94 -12.27 -20.66
C GLU A 102 6.32 -12.25 -19.97
N LYS A 103 7.29 -12.98 -20.55
CA LYS A 103 8.69 -12.91 -20.12
C LYS A 103 9.31 -11.59 -20.58
N VAL A 104 9.84 -10.84 -19.62
CA VAL A 104 10.58 -9.60 -19.87
C VAL A 104 12.08 -9.82 -19.73
N THR A 105 12.88 -9.05 -20.46
CA THR A 105 14.34 -9.14 -20.37
C THR A 105 14.88 -7.92 -19.65
N TYR A 106 15.77 -8.14 -18.68
CA TYR A 106 16.53 -7.09 -18.04
C TYR A 106 17.93 -7.03 -18.64
N THR A 107 18.31 -5.87 -19.17
CA THR A 107 19.60 -5.66 -19.87
C THR A 107 20.71 -5.18 -18.92
N GLY A 108 20.46 -5.16 -17.61
CA GLY A 108 21.38 -4.61 -16.60
C GLY A 108 21.11 -3.14 -16.24
N ALA A 109 20.38 -2.40 -17.09
CA ALA A 109 19.95 -1.03 -16.81
C ALA A 109 18.43 -0.87 -16.97
N GLU A 110 17.84 -1.50 -17.98
CA GLU A 110 16.45 -1.30 -18.36
C GLU A 110 15.72 -2.62 -18.61
N VAL A 111 14.40 -2.62 -18.39
CA VAL A 111 13.51 -3.75 -18.68
C VAL A 111 12.88 -3.54 -20.06
N VAL A 112 13.01 -4.53 -20.93
CA VAL A 112 12.58 -4.48 -22.32
C VAL A 112 11.76 -5.72 -22.70
N CYS A 113 10.80 -5.54 -23.62
CA CYS A 113 9.97 -6.64 -24.10
C CYS A 113 10.72 -7.54 -25.08
N SER A 114 10.22 -8.76 -25.24
CA SER A 114 10.74 -9.77 -26.17
C SER A 114 10.99 -9.22 -27.59
N GLN A 115 10.07 -8.40 -28.10
CA GLN A 115 10.17 -7.78 -29.43
C GLN A 115 11.32 -6.77 -29.52
N CYS A 116 11.50 -5.92 -28.51
CA CYS A 116 12.57 -4.92 -28.51
C CYS A 116 13.95 -5.52 -28.22
N VAL A 117 14.00 -6.74 -27.68
CA VAL A 117 15.23 -7.54 -27.56
C VAL A 117 15.60 -8.15 -28.91
N ALA A 118 14.63 -8.78 -29.59
CA ALA A 118 14.86 -9.45 -30.87
C ALA A 118 15.11 -8.47 -32.04
N ALA A 119 14.48 -7.29 -32.01
CA ALA A 119 14.65 -6.24 -33.01
C ALA A 119 15.07 -4.93 -32.31
N PRO A 120 16.36 -4.76 -31.99
CA PRO A 120 16.87 -3.57 -31.30
C PRO A 120 16.99 -2.36 -32.24
N GLN A 121 15.92 -1.90 -32.92
CA GLN A 121 15.93 -0.72 -33.81
C GLN A 121 14.46 -0.21 -33.96
N ARG A 122 14.06 1.07 -34.02
CA ARG A 122 14.72 2.37 -34.27
C ARG A 122 13.95 3.43 -33.45
N HIS A 123 14.66 4.33 -32.76
CA HIS A 123 14.09 5.63 -32.43
C HIS A 123 13.89 6.38 -33.76
N THR A 124 12.65 6.62 -34.17
CA THR A 124 12.37 7.79 -35.01
C THR A 124 12.21 9.00 -34.09
N ALA A 125 12.84 10.09 -34.53
CA ALA A 125 13.01 11.37 -33.85
C ALA A 125 11.73 11.94 -33.22
#